data_AF-A0A225CJV5-F1
#
_entry.id   AF-A0A225CJV5-F1
#
_cell.length_a   1.000
_cell.length_b   1.000
_cell.length_c   1.000
_cell.angle_alpha   90.00
_cell.angle_beta   90.00
_cell.angle_gamma   90.00
#
_symmetry.space_group_name_H-M   'P 1'
#
loop_
_entity.id
_entity.type
_entity.pdbx_description
1 polymer ?
#
loop_
_entity_poly.entity_id
_entity_poly.type
_entity_poly.pdbx_seq_one_letter_code
_entity_poly.pdbx_strand_id
1 'polypeptide(L)'
;MRCPCAARSLRAPAWQHRPVPDDPDAPTRARLLWDEHDRAAALALLKEHLREEPRDGDARLALAELYRELIAPDQAGRWGIASPGWTTEVERDRLARMIAHSGIADHEIPGFLALPTDADLHAEVAALMPAIERHRAEFADPARMTKRERKAARYASTPSSFAYEVADVAADLAWWIIGVVFALGSLLVWVAALCGQPVTALARWTGTATLATTAFVCLARAYTMRTDERARRRRYPDTAPIDVDVLPWVSGGILLGLVVAALVGEGVRSGGPLPF
;
A
#
# COMPACT_ATOMS: atom_id res chain seq x y z
N MET A 1 75.21 18.18 8.33
CA MET A 1 73.84 18.21 8.87
C MET A 1 73.07 17.05 8.24
N ARG A 2 72.76 16.00 9.02
CA ARG A 2 71.97 14.84 8.58
C ARG A 2 70.68 14.83 9.42
N CYS A 3 69.52 14.90 8.77
CA CYS A 3 68.22 14.70 9.42
C CYS A 3 67.85 13.20 9.37
N PRO A 4 67.48 12.57 10.48
CA PRO A 4 66.95 11.21 10.48
C PRO A 4 65.42 11.23 10.30
N CYS A 5 64.94 10.65 9.19
CA CYS A 5 63.53 10.33 9.03
C CYS A 5 63.19 9.10 9.88
N ALA A 6 62.46 9.32 10.97
CA ALA A 6 61.90 8.25 11.78
C ALA A 6 60.71 7.61 11.03
N ALA A 7 60.88 6.36 10.60
CA ALA A 7 59.80 5.50 10.16
C ALA A 7 58.87 5.20 11.34
N ARG A 8 57.72 5.86 11.37
CA ARG A 8 56.64 5.58 12.31
C ARG A 8 55.93 4.32 11.82
N SER A 9 56.27 3.16 12.38
CA SER A 9 55.54 1.92 12.14
C SER A 9 54.08 2.12 12.57
N LEU A 10 53.17 2.15 11.59
CA LEU A 10 51.74 2.03 11.81
C LEU A 10 51.49 0.64 12.44
N ARG A 11 51.41 0.58 13.77
CA ARG A 11 50.81 -0.56 14.44
C ARG A 11 49.33 -0.59 14.06
N ALA A 12 48.90 -1.67 13.43
CA ALA A 12 47.49 -1.99 13.27
C ALA A 12 46.78 -1.94 14.65
N PRO A 13 45.55 -1.41 14.71
CA PRO A 13 44.80 -1.31 15.96
C PRO A 13 44.49 -2.70 16.55
N ALA A 14 44.56 -2.79 17.87
CA ALA A 14 44.60 -4.02 18.67
C ALA A 14 43.31 -4.87 18.69
N TRP A 15 42.34 -4.61 17.81
CA TRP A 15 41.11 -5.40 17.71
C TRP A 15 41.22 -6.62 16.76
N GLN A 16 42.32 -6.75 16.01
CA GLN A 16 42.52 -7.85 15.04
C GLN A 16 42.83 -9.24 15.64
N HIS A 17 42.80 -9.41 16.97
CA HIS A 17 43.17 -10.68 17.60
C HIS A 17 42.17 -11.20 18.64
N ARG A 18 40.88 -10.85 18.54
CA ARG A 18 39.86 -11.68 19.19
C ARG A 18 39.45 -12.80 18.23
N PRO A 19 39.60 -14.08 18.61
CA PRO A 19 39.03 -15.16 17.82
C PRO A 19 37.52 -14.93 17.74
N VAL A 20 37.01 -14.82 16.52
CA VAL A 20 35.58 -14.80 16.25
C VAL A 20 35.02 -16.15 16.71
N PRO A 21 33.96 -16.20 17.52
CA PRO A 21 33.31 -17.46 17.88
C PRO A 21 32.90 -18.25 16.62
N ASP A 22 32.94 -19.58 16.66
CA ASP A 22 32.57 -20.42 15.50
C ASP A 22 31.11 -20.21 15.06
N ASP A 23 30.24 -19.71 15.95
CA ASP A 23 28.89 -19.23 15.66
C ASP A 23 28.64 -17.92 16.43
N PRO A 24 28.98 -16.75 15.84
CA PRO A 24 28.80 -15.47 16.51
C PRO A 24 27.31 -15.12 16.55
N ASP A 25 26.86 -14.56 17.68
CA ASP A 25 25.51 -13.99 17.81
C ASP A 25 25.22 -12.93 16.73
N ALA A 26 23.95 -12.62 16.52
CA ALA A 26 23.52 -11.69 15.47
C ALA A 26 24.18 -10.30 15.59
N PRO A 27 24.29 -9.67 16.79
CA PRO A 27 25.03 -8.42 16.97
C PRO A 27 26.50 -8.50 16.53
N THR A 28 27.22 -9.55 16.96
CA THR A 28 28.64 -9.72 16.63
C THR A 28 28.82 -9.96 15.14
N ARG A 29 27.97 -10.78 14.51
CA ARG A 29 28.01 -11.04 13.06
C ARG A 29 27.72 -9.78 12.26
N ALA A 30 26.74 -8.99 12.66
CA ALA A 30 26.44 -7.71 12.04
C ALA A 30 27.62 -6.75 12.15
N ARG A 31 28.34 -6.74 13.28
CA ARG A 31 29.52 -5.89 13.46
C ARG A 31 30.66 -6.29 12.54
N LEU A 32 30.91 -7.59 12.36
CA LEU A 32 31.91 -8.07 11.42
C LEU A 32 31.59 -7.64 9.98
N LEU A 33 30.35 -7.82 9.53
CA LEU A 33 29.90 -7.35 8.22
C LEU A 33 30.06 -5.83 8.07
N TRP A 34 29.80 -5.06 9.14
CA TRP A 34 29.98 -3.62 9.15
C TRP A 34 31.45 -3.21 8.97
N ASP A 35 32.35 -3.87 9.70
CA ASP A 35 33.78 -3.64 9.65
C ASP A 35 34.38 -4.07 8.29
N GLU A 36 33.78 -5.07 7.64
CA GLU A 36 34.05 -5.48 6.25
C GLU A 36 33.44 -4.54 5.19
N HIS A 37 32.81 -3.44 5.63
CA HIS A 37 32.11 -2.45 4.80
C HIS A 37 30.83 -2.95 4.09
N ASP A 38 30.34 -4.14 4.40
CA ASP A 38 29.02 -4.61 3.98
C ASP A 38 27.91 -4.12 4.92
N ARG A 39 27.70 -2.80 4.91
CA ARG A 39 26.74 -2.11 5.77
C ARG A 39 25.30 -2.56 5.51
N ALA A 40 24.98 -2.87 4.25
CA ALA A 40 23.63 -3.28 3.87
C ALA A 40 23.30 -4.66 4.45
N ALA A 41 24.23 -5.62 4.34
CA ALA A 41 24.06 -6.94 4.92
C ALA A 41 23.98 -6.89 6.45
N ALA A 42 24.82 -6.10 7.11
CA ALA A 42 24.78 -5.91 8.56
C ALA A 42 23.41 -5.43 9.07
N LEU A 43 22.84 -4.40 8.43
CA LEU A 43 21.50 -3.89 8.78
C LEU A 43 20.39 -4.89 8.45
N ALA A 44 20.49 -5.60 7.32
CA ALA A 44 19.49 -6.59 6.92
C ALA A 44 19.46 -7.77 7.89
N LEU A 45 20.63 -8.24 8.32
CA LEU A 45 20.79 -9.32 9.29
C LEU A 45 20.10 -8.99 10.61
N LEU A 46 20.39 -7.83 11.21
CA LEU A 46 19.77 -7.43 12.48
C LEU A 46 18.26 -7.23 12.35
N LYS A 47 17.79 -6.70 11.21
CA LYS A 47 16.35 -6.56 10.97
C LYS A 47 15.64 -7.89 10.85
N GLU A 48 16.26 -8.88 10.19
CA GLU A 48 15.68 -10.23 10.10
C GLU A 48 15.65 -10.88 11.48
N HIS A 49 16.77 -10.82 12.22
CA HIS A 49 16.84 -11.32 13.59
C HIS A 49 15.75 -10.70 14.48
N LEU A 50 15.53 -9.39 14.41
CA LEU A 50 14.48 -8.71 15.19
C LEU A 50 13.05 -8.97 14.71
N ARG A 51 12.84 -9.54 13.51
CA ARG A 51 11.52 -10.06 13.11
C ARG A 51 11.23 -11.39 13.79
N GLU A 52 12.24 -12.24 13.93
CA GLU A 52 12.14 -13.55 14.57
C GLU A 52 12.14 -13.43 16.10
N GLU A 53 13.00 -12.56 16.64
CA GLU A 53 13.20 -12.32 18.07
C GLU A 53 13.03 -10.82 18.43
N PRO A 54 11.80 -10.26 18.41
CA PRO A 54 11.57 -8.82 18.64
C PRO A 54 11.96 -8.31 20.03
N ARG A 55 12.20 -9.22 20.98
CA ARG A 55 12.58 -8.94 22.38
C ARG A 55 14.08 -8.92 22.61
N ASP A 56 14.89 -9.24 21.61
CA ASP A 56 16.35 -9.15 21.73
C ASP A 56 16.78 -7.68 21.82
N GLY A 57 16.96 -7.20 23.05
CA GLY A 57 17.37 -5.83 23.34
C GLY A 57 18.77 -5.51 22.82
N ASP A 58 19.69 -6.47 22.86
CA ASP A 58 21.08 -6.28 22.45
C ASP A 58 21.18 -6.12 20.93
N ALA A 59 20.47 -6.95 20.15
CA ALA A 59 20.36 -6.78 18.70
C ALA A 59 19.69 -5.45 18.32
N ARG A 60 18.73 -5.00 19.11
CA ARG A 60 18.02 -3.73 18.89
C ARG A 60 18.93 -2.53 19.12
N LEU A 61 19.70 -2.55 20.20
CA LEU A 61 20.70 -1.52 20.50
C LEU A 61 21.83 -1.52 19.49
N ALA A 62 22.34 -2.70 19.09
CA ALA A 62 23.33 -2.83 18.03
C ALA A 62 22.84 -2.19 16.72
N LEU A 63 21.59 -2.48 16.31
CA LEU A 63 21.00 -1.87 15.12
C LEU A 63 20.88 -0.35 15.25
N ALA A 64 20.49 0.15 16.41
CA ALA A 64 20.40 1.58 16.69
C ALA A 64 21.78 2.26 16.61
N GLU A 65 22.85 1.63 17.11
CA GLU A 65 24.23 2.13 17.02
C GLU A 65 24.72 2.20 15.57
N LEU A 66 24.46 1.17 14.76
CA LEU A 66 24.82 1.20 13.34
C LEU A 66 24.12 2.35 12.60
N TYR A 67 22.85 2.64 12.94
CA TYR A 67 22.15 3.81 12.39
C TYR A 67 22.73 5.15 12.87
N ARG A 68 23.21 5.21 14.12
CA ARG A 68 23.91 6.38 14.64
C ARG A 68 25.22 6.62 13.89
N GLU A 69 25.97 5.57 13.56
CA GLU A 69 27.17 5.66 12.72
C GLU A 69 26.87 6.15 11.29
N LEU A 70 25.67 5.89 10.77
CA LEU A 70 25.18 6.42 9.49
C LEU A 70 24.64 7.85 9.57
N ILE A 71 24.64 8.47 10.75
CA ILE A 71 24.06 9.81 10.97
C ILE A 71 22.56 9.80 10.62
N ALA A 72 21.85 8.71 10.99
CA ALA A 72 20.41 8.53 10.81
C ALA A 72 19.69 8.56 12.17
N PRO A 73 19.54 9.74 12.82
CA PRO A 73 19.03 9.85 14.19
C PRO A 73 17.57 9.41 14.36
N ASP A 74 16.76 9.50 13.31
CA ASP A 74 15.38 8.99 13.27
C ASP A 74 15.33 7.46 13.39
N GLN A 75 16.22 6.77 12.67
CA GLN A 75 16.33 5.31 12.73
C GLN A 75 17.01 4.85 14.02
N ALA A 76 18.06 5.54 14.46
CA ALA A 76 18.68 5.27 15.75
C ALA A 76 17.66 5.42 16.90
N GLY A 77 16.84 6.48 16.85
CA GLY A 77 15.71 6.65 17.76
C GLY A 77 14.71 5.52 17.68
N ARG A 78 14.27 5.12 16.47
CA ARG A 78 13.28 4.06 16.25
C ARG A 78 13.65 2.75 16.93
N TRP A 79 14.90 2.32 16.77
CA TRP A 79 15.37 1.05 17.33
C TRP A 79 15.75 1.18 18.80
N GLY A 80 16.30 2.33 19.21
CA GLY A 80 16.75 2.57 20.58
C GLY A 80 15.66 2.92 21.60
N ILE A 81 14.50 3.45 21.18
CA ILE A 81 13.47 3.99 22.10
C ILE A 81 12.91 2.96 23.08
N ALA A 82 13.01 1.68 22.75
CA ALA A 82 12.60 0.59 23.63
C ALA A 82 13.49 0.44 24.88
N SER A 83 14.72 0.99 24.84
CA SER A 83 15.69 0.93 25.93
C SER A 83 15.66 2.23 26.74
N PRO A 84 15.19 2.19 28.02
CA PRO A 84 15.06 3.40 28.84
C PRO A 84 16.34 4.21 28.94
N GLY A 85 16.23 5.53 28.72
CA GLY A 85 17.37 6.46 28.79
C GLY A 85 18.45 6.30 27.71
N TRP A 86 18.32 5.39 26.73
CA TRP A 86 19.36 5.17 25.72
C TRP A 86 19.35 6.20 24.59
N THR A 87 18.16 6.63 24.15
CA THR A 87 18.01 7.62 23.07
C THR A 87 18.26 9.04 23.55
N THR A 88 18.91 9.84 22.71
CA THR A 88 19.09 11.28 22.93
C THR A 88 17.81 12.08 22.65
N GLU A 89 17.75 13.33 23.11
CA GLU A 89 16.63 14.24 22.77
C GLU A 89 16.48 14.46 21.26
N VAL A 90 17.59 14.57 20.54
CA VAL A 90 17.58 14.76 19.08
C VAL A 90 17.03 13.52 18.37
N GLU A 91 17.44 12.32 18.78
CA GLU A 91 16.91 11.07 18.21
C GLU A 91 15.42 10.90 18.49
N ARG A 92 14.97 11.26 19.70
CA ARG A 92 13.54 11.25 20.07
C ARG A 92 12.72 12.25 19.25
N ASP A 93 13.19 13.48 19.07
CA ASP A 93 12.52 14.48 18.23
C ASP A 93 12.45 14.04 16.76
N ARG A 94 13.55 13.50 16.22
CA ARG A 94 13.60 13.01 14.83
C ARG A 94 12.71 11.81 14.60
N LEU A 95 12.66 10.88 15.56
CA LEU A 95 11.70 9.78 15.55
C LEU A 95 10.25 10.29 15.60
N ALA A 96 9.94 11.21 16.52
CA ALA A 96 8.60 11.79 16.64
C ALA A 96 8.16 12.46 15.33
N ARG A 97 9.06 13.22 14.69
CA ARG A 97 8.83 13.82 13.38
C ARG A 97 8.60 12.77 12.29
N MET A 98 9.38 11.69 12.28
CA MET A 98 9.21 10.59 11.33
C MET A 98 7.85 9.90 11.49
N ILE A 99 7.43 9.61 12.73
CA ILE A 99 6.10 9.04 13.03
C ILE A 99 5.01 10.00 12.58
N ALA A 100 5.09 11.28 12.94
CA ALA A 100 4.13 12.29 12.52
C ALA A 100 4.02 12.39 10.98
N HIS A 101 5.14 12.31 10.27
CA HIS A 101 5.16 12.35 8.81
C HIS A 101 4.58 11.08 8.15
N SER A 102 4.71 9.93 8.80
CA SER A 102 4.19 8.65 8.27
C SER A 102 2.66 8.57 8.27
N GLY A 103 1.98 9.42 9.05
CA GLY A 103 0.52 9.47 9.11
C GLY A 103 -0.14 8.27 9.79
N ILE A 104 0.63 7.42 10.46
CA ILE A 104 0.11 6.28 11.22
C ILE A 104 -0.67 6.75 12.46
N ALA A 105 -1.72 6.01 12.81
CA ALA A 105 -2.51 6.22 14.01
C ALA A 105 -1.77 5.74 15.26
N ASP A 106 -2.18 6.21 16.43
CA ASP A 106 -1.46 5.96 17.69
C ASP A 106 -1.37 4.46 18.05
N HIS A 107 -2.41 3.69 17.71
CA HIS A 107 -2.44 2.24 17.92
C HIS A 107 -1.50 1.46 16.97
N GLU A 108 -1.03 2.09 15.89
CA GLU A 108 -0.10 1.48 14.92
C GLU A 108 1.37 1.75 15.28
N ILE A 109 1.64 2.66 16.24
CA ILE A 109 2.99 3.04 16.67
C ILE A 109 3.81 1.84 17.16
N PRO A 110 3.28 0.90 17.99
CA PRO A 110 4.06 -0.28 18.39
C PRO A 110 4.53 -1.12 17.20
N GLY A 111 3.66 -1.33 16.21
CA GLY A 111 3.99 -2.06 14.98
C GLY A 111 5.03 -1.30 14.14
N PHE A 112 4.91 0.02 14.02
CA PHE A 112 5.90 0.85 13.36
C PHE A 112 7.27 0.77 14.04
N LEU A 113 7.30 0.75 15.37
CA LEU A 113 8.52 0.60 16.13
C LEU A 113 9.07 -0.84 16.08
N ALA A 114 8.33 -1.82 15.57
CA ALA A 114 8.65 -3.25 15.62
C ALA A 114 8.78 -3.76 17.07
N LEU A 115 7.88 -3.33 17.96
CA LEU A 115 7.77 -3.84 19.32
C LEU A 115 6.89 -5.12 19.33
N PRO A 116 7.09 -6.05 20.29
CA PRO A 116 6.18 -7.17 20.48
C PRO A 116 4.74 -6.70 20.67
N THR A 117 3.76 -7.41 20.10
CA THR A 117 2.33 -7.05 20.15
C THR A 117 1.73 -7.05 21.55
N ASP A 118 2.36 -7.75 22.49
CA ASP A 118 1.99 -7.85 23.90
C ASP A 118 2.88 -7.00 24.82
N ALA A 119 3.82 -6.24 24.27
CA ALA A 119 4.66 -5.38 25.08
C ALA A 119 3.87 -4.15 25.54
N ASP A 120 3.82 -3.93 26.86
CA ASP A 120 3.38 -2.66 27.41
C ASP A 120 4.24 -1.54 26.80
N LEU A 121 3.56 -0.55 26.23
CA LEU A 121 4.18 0.66 25.69
C LEU A 121 5.02 1.29 26.80
N HIS A 122 6.34 1.18 26.67
CA HIS A 122 7.27 1.69 27.65
C HIS A 122 7.05 3.19 27.83
N ALA A 123 7.27 3.69 29.05
CA ALA A 123 7.06 5.09 29.41
C ALA A 123 7.76 6.07 28.43
N GLU A 124 8.88 5.66 27.83
CA GLU A 124 9.60 6.41 26.81
C GLU A 124 8.79 6.63 25.52
N VAL A 125 8.05 5.62 25.05
CA VAL A 125 7.20 5.76 23.86
C VAL A 125 5.97 6.63 24.17
N ALA A 126 5.39 6.47 25.36
CA ALA A 126 4.32 7.36 25.81
C ALA A 126 4.80 8.83 25.91
N ALA A 127 6.05 9.05 26.33
CA ALA A 127 6.66 10.37 26.39
C ALA A 127 6.92 11.01 25.02
N LEU A 128 6.93 10.23 23.92
CA LEU A 128 7.02 10.77 22.55
C LEU A 128 5.70 11.41 22.08
N MET A 129 4.56 11.01 22.63
CA MET A 129 3.24 11.43 22.13
C MET A 129 3.06 12.95 22.00
N PRO A 130 3.45 13.77 23.00
CA PRO A 130 3.35 15.23 22.87
C PRO A 130 4.21 15.81 21.74
N ALA A 131 5.36 15.20 21.43
CA ALA A 131 6.22 15.63 20.34
C ALA A 131 5.64 15.21 18.98
N ILE A 132 5.11 13.98 18.88
CA ILE A 132 4.42 13.49 17.67
C ILE A 132 3.25 14.41 17.33
N GLU A 133 2.41 14.76 18.31
CA GLU A 133 1.25 15.61 18.09
C GLU A 133 1.64 17.03 17.68
N ARG A 134 2.69 17.59 18.28
CA ARG A 134 3.26 18.87 17.86
C ARG A 134 3.69 18.84 16.38
N HIS A 135 4.42 17.81 15.97
CA HIS A 135 4.85 17.66 14.57
C HIS A 135 3.66 17.43 13.63
N ARG A 136 2.64 16.65 14.03
CA ARG A 136 1.40 16.48 13.26
C ARG A 136 0.68 17.82 13.06
N ALA A 137 0.56 18.63 14.11
CA ALA A 137 -0.02 19.97 14.03
C ALA A 137 0.79 20.90 13.11
N GLU A 138 2.13 20.85 13.20
CA GLU A 138 3.01 21.61 12.30
C GLU A 138 2.88 21.18 10.84
N PHE A 139 2.70 19.89 10.56
CA PHE A 139 2.44 19.39 9.21
C PHE A 139 1.03 19.68 8.73
N ALA A 140 0.05 19.77 9.63
CA ALA A 140 -1.33 20.10 9.32
C ALA A 140 -1.53 21.60 9.01
N ASP A 141 -0.60 22.46 9.42
CA ASP A 141 -0.67 23.91 9.17
C ASP A 141 -0.72 24.22 7.65
N PRO A 142 -1.87 24.72 7.14
CA PRO A 142 -2.01 25.04 5.73
C PRO A 142 -1.01 26.08 5.26
N ALA A 143 -0.55 26.98 6.14
CA ALA A 143 0.41 28.03 5.79
C ALA A 143 1.77 27.43 5.36
N ARG A 144 2.15 26.27 5.90
CA ARG A 144 3.39 25.57 5.58
C ARG A 144 3.27 24.55 4.46
N MET A 145 2.06 24.06 4.18
CA MET A 145 1.82 23.13 3.07
C MET A 145 2.01 23.81 1.70
N THR A 146 2.76 23.16 0.83
CA THR A 146 2.83 23.50 -0.60
C THR A 146 1.47 23.33 -1.26
N LYS A 147 1.23 24.01 -2.39
CA LYS A 147 -0.03 23.90 -3.15
C LYS A 147 -0.35 22.44 -3.56
N ARG A 148 0.69 21.63 -3.79
CA ARG A 148 0.57 20.20 -4.13
C ARG A 148 0.15 19.37 -2.91
N GLU A 149 0.76 19.61 -1.76
CA GLU A 149 0.39 18.95 -0.49
C GLU A 149 -1.03 19.31 -0.06
N ARG A 150 -1.45 20.58 -0.19
CA ARG A 150 -2.85 20.97 0.07
C ARG A 150 -3.86 20.26 -0.82
N LYS A 151 -3.47 19.98 -2.08
CA LYS A 151 -4.31 19.22 -3.02
C LYS A 151 -4.34 17.74 -2.62
N ALA A 152 -3.20 17.14 -2.27
CA ALA A 152 -3.11 15.77 -1.79
C ALA A 152 -3.87 15.55 -0.47
N ALA A 153 -3.72 16.46 0.50
CA ALA A 153 -4.43 16.43 1.78
C ALA A 153 -5.95 16.50 1.57
N ARG A 154 -6.45 17.32 0.64
CA ARG A 154 -7.87 17.31 0.26
C ARG A 154 -8.35 15.98 -0.32
N TYR A 155 -7.55 15.34 -1.16
CA TYR A 155 -7.88 14.02 -1.69
C TYR A 155 -7.79 12.92 -0.63
N ALA A 156 -6.89 13.05 0.35
CA ALA A 156 -6.75 12.13 1.47
C ALA A 156 -7.87 12.29 2.52
N SER A 157 -8.32 13.53 2.75
CA SER A 157 -9.45 13.85 3.64
C SER A 157 -10.81 13.66 2.98
N THR A 158 -10.85 13.41 1.66
CA THR A 158 -12.04 12.84 1.02
C THR A 158 -12.08 11.39 1.46
N PRO A 159 -13.06 10.95 2.26
CA PRO A 159 -13.09 9.58 2.77
C PRO A 159 -13.14 8.65 1.56
N SER A 160 -12.00 8.03 1.24
CA SER A 160 -11.92 7.13 0.09
C SER A 160 -12.90 5.96 0.26
N SER A 161 -13.30 5.63 1.50
CA SER A 161 -14.37 4.66 1.78
C SER A 161 -15.68 5.01 1.10
N PHE A 162 -16.12 6.27 1.09
CA PHE A 162 -17.40 6.64 0.48
C PHE A 162 -17.36 6.49 -1.05
N ALA A 163 -16.23 6.84 -1.69
CA ALA A 163 -16.09 6.67 -3.13
C ALA A 163 -16.03 5.18 -3.53
N TYR A 164 -15.37 4.34 -2.73
CA TYR A 164 -15.31 2.89 -2.94
C TYR A 164 -16.64 2.20 -2.64
N GLU A 165 -17.30 2.56 -1.55
CA GLU A 165 -18.61 2.05 -1.15
C GLU A 165 -19.68 2.47 -2.18
N VAL A 166 -19.62 3.70 -2.69
CA VAL A 166 -20.49 4.13 -3.80
C VAL A 166 -20.19 3.36 -5.09
N ALA A 167 -18.93 3.02 -5.38
CA ALA A 167 -18.58 2.26 -6.58
C ALA A 167 -19.06 0.80 -6.51
N ASP A 168 -18.91 0.13 -5.37
CA ASP A 168 -19.41 -1.24 -5.16
C ASP A 168 -20.95 -1.26 -5.15
N VAL A 169 -21.59 -0.32 -4.43
CA VAL A 169 -23.05 -0.18 -4.44
C VAL A 169 -23.56 0.14 -5.83
N ALA A 170 -22.86 0.96 -6.62
CA ALA A 170 -23.23 1.26 -8.00
C ALA A 170 -23.08 0.03 -8.91
N ALA A 171 -22.06 -0.80 -8.71
CA ALA A 171 -21.87 -2.04 -9.47
C ALA A 171 -22.99 -3.06 -9.18
N ASP A 172 -23.38 -3.21 -7.91
CA ASP A 172 -24.48 -4.09 -7.51
C ASP A 172 -25.85 -3.56 -7.97
N LEU A 173 -26.06 -2.24 -7.89
CA LEU A 173 -27.24 -1.58 -8.45
C LEU A 173 -27.32 -1.78 -9.97
N ALA A 174 -26.20 -1.72 -10.67
CA ALA A 174 -26.15 -1.93 -12.12
C ALA A 174 -26.59 -3.36 -12.50
N TRP A 175 -26.17 -4.38 -11.76
CA TRP A 175 -26.64 -5.75 -11.95
C TRP A 175 -28.15 -5.89 -11.73
N TRP A 176 -28.67 -5.23 -10.70
CA TRP A 176 -30.11 -5.17 -10.44
C TRP A 176 -30.88 -4.50 -11.59
N ILE A 177 -30.41 -3.36 -12.09
CA ILE A 177 -31.03 -2.63 -13.20
C ILE A 177 -31.03 -3.50 -14.48
N ILE A 178 -29.93 -4.19 -14.78
CA ILE A 178 -29.87 -5.13 -15.92
C ILE A 178 -30.95 -6.21 -15.78
N GLY A 179 -31.06 -6.83 -14.61
CA GLY A 179 -32.08 -7.84 -14.34
C GLY A 179 -33.50 -7.31 -14.50
N VAL A 180 -33.79 -6.11 -13.99
CA VAL A 180 -35.10 -5.45 -14.11
C VAL A 180 -35.43 -5.11 -15.56
N VAL A 181 -34.49 -4.53 -16.32
CA VAL A 181 -34.67 -4.21 -17.74
C VAL A 181 -34.95 -5.49 -18.55
N PHE A 182 -34.21 -6.55 -18.29
CA PHE A 182 -34.42 -7.85 -18.94
C PHE A 182 -35.79 -8.46 -18.61
N ALA A 183 -36.18 -8.45 -17.33
CA ALA A 183 -37.48 -8.98 -16.90
C ALA A 183 -38.65 -8.18 -17.49
N LEU A 184 -38.60 -6.84 -17.44
CA LEU A 184 -39.63 -5.98 -18.02
C LEU A 184 -39.74 -6.15 -19.53
N GLY A 185 -38.60 -6.23 -20.23
CA GLY A 185 -38.61 -6.45 -21.67
C GLY A 185 -39.16 -7.83 -22.06
N SER A 186 -38.82 -8.88 -21.30
CA SER A 186 -39.36 -10.22 -21.50
C SER A 186 -40.87 -10.29 -21.24
N LEU A 187 -41.35 -9.61 -20.20
CA LEU A 187 -42.77 -9.49 -19.90
C LEU A 187 -43.52 -8.76 -21.02
N LEU A 188 -42.96 -7.68 -21.56
CA LEU A 188 -43.59 -6.91 -22.63
C LEU A 188 -43.67 -7.72 -23.94
N VAL A 189 -42.62 -8.48 -24.26
CA VAL A 189 -42.63 -9.46 -25.36
C VAL A 189 -43.70 -10.52 -25.14
N TRP A 190 -43.83 -11.05 -23.92
CA TRP A 190 -44.82 -12.08 -23.60
C TRP A 190 -46.26 -11.57 -23.73
N VAL A 191 -46.56 -10.38 -23.18
CA VAL A 191 -47.88 -9.75 -23.29
C VAL A 191 -48.24 -9.45 -24.74
N ALA A 192 -47.31 -8.89 -25.52
CA ALA A 192 -47.56 -8.59 -26.93
C ALA A 192 -47.79 -9.86 -27.76
N ALA A 193 -47.12 -10.98 -27.43
CA ALA A 193 -47.35 -12.27 -28.07
C ALA A 193 -48.76 -12.82 -27.77
N LEU A 194 -49.24 -12.67 -26.52
CA LEU A 194 -50.62 -13.04 -26.16
C LEU A 194 -51.67 -12.22 -26.92
N CYS A 195 -51.36 -10.97 -27.25
CA CYS A 195 -52.19 -10.10 -28.08
C CYS A 195 -52.06 -10.35 -29.60
N GLY A 196 -51.31 -11.37 -30.03
CA GLY A 196 -51.11 -11.71 -31.44
C GLY A 196 -50.25 -10.70 -32.22
N GLN A 197 -49.49 -9.85 -31.54
CA GLN A 197 -48.63 -8.86 -32.19
C GLN A 197 -47.29 -9.49 -32.65
N PRO A 198 -46.66 -8.97 -33.73
CA PRO A 198 -45.32 -9.40 -34.13
C PRO A 198 -44.26 -8.89 -33.13
N VAL A 199 -43.74 -9.79 -32.30
CA VAL A 199 -42.79 -9.45 -31.20
C VAL A 199 -41.32 -9.67 -31.52
N THR A 200 -41.00 -10.14 -32.73
CA THR A 200 -39.62 -10.54 -33.10
C THR A 200 -38.64 -9.38 -33.07
N ALA A 201 -39.03 -8.20 -33.57
CA ALA A 201 -38.19 -7.01 -33.52
C ALA A 201 -37.97 -6.54 -32.08
N LEU A 202 -39.04 -6.49 -31.28
CA LEU A 202 -38.98 -6.09 -29.88
C LEU A 202 -38.05 -7.01 -29.07
N ALA A 203 -38.23 -8.33 -29.18
CA ALA A 203 -37.40 -9.31 -28.47
C ALA A 203 -35.92 -9.20 -28.85
N ARG A 204 -35.61 -8.98 -30.14
CA ARG A 204 -34.24 -8.77 -30.63
C ARG A 204 -33.61 -7.52 -30.01
N TRP A 205 -34.33 -6.39 -29.97
CA TRP A 205 -33.79 -5.14 -29.44
C TRP A 205 -33.67 -5.15 -27.92
N THR A 206 -34.60 -5.77 -27.21
CA THR A 206 -34.49 -6.00 -25.76
C THR A 206 -33.24 -6.82 -25.45
N GLY A 207 -33.04 -7.97 -26.11
CA GLY A 207 -31.87 -8.82 -25.90
C GLY A 207 -30.56 -8.09 -26.22
N THR A 208 -30.53 -7.33 -27.32
CA THR A 208 -29.35 -6.55 -27.71
C THR A 208 -29.00 -5.47 -26.67
N ALA A 209 -30.01 -4.76 -26.17
CA ALA A 209 -29.80 -3.74 -25.13
C ALA A 209 -29.28 -4.37 -23.83
N THR A 210 -29.86 -5.47 -23.36
CA THR A 210 -29.39 -6.18 -22.16
C THR A 210 -27.94 -6.64 -22.29
N LEU A 211 -27.56 -7.23 -23.43
CA LEU A 211 -26.19 -7.67 -23.69
C LEU A 211 -25.21 -6.49 -23.72
N ALA A 212 -25.60 -5.36 -24.32
CA ALA A 212 -24.77 -4.15 -24.37
C ALA A 212 -24.54 -3.56 -22.97
N THR A 213 -25.58 -3.48 -22.14
CA THR A 213 -25.44 -3.01 -20.75
C THR A 213 -24.57 -3.96 -19.93
N THR A 214 -24.72 -5.28 -20.12
CA THR A 214 -23.89 -6.29 -19.46
C THR A 214 -22.41 -6.15 -19.85
N ALA A 215 -22.11 -5.96 -21.14
CA ALA A 215 -20.75 -5.74 -21.62
C ALA A 215 -20.10 -4.51 -20.96
N PHE A 216 -20.87 -3.41 -20.87
CA PHE A 216 -20.41 -2.18 -20.24
C PHE A 216 -20.10 -2.36 -18.75
N VAL A 217 -20.97 -3.06 -17.99
CA VAL A 217 -20.75 -3.34 -16.57
C VAL A 217 -19.52 -4.22 -16.35
N CYS A 218 -19.29 -5.24 -17.18
CA CYS A 218 -18.09 -6.06 -17.11
C CYS A 218 -16.80 -5.23 -17.30
N LEU A 219 -16.78 -4.32 -18.27
CA LEU A 219 -15.63 -3.43 -18.51
C LEU A 219 -15.45 -2.41 -17.39
N ALA A 220 -16.54 -1.84 -16.87
CA ALA A 220 -16.51 -0.92 -15.73
C ALA A 220 -15.92 -1.62 -14.48
N ARG A 221 -16.32 -2.86 -14.21
CA ARG A 221 -15.79 -3.66 -13.09
C ARG A 221 -14.31 -4.01 -13.27
N ALA A 222 -13.88 -4.37 -14.48
CA ALA A 222 -12.45 -4.57 -14.76
C ALA A 222 -11.63 -3.28 -14.52
N TYR A 223 -12.21 -2.12 -14.87
CA TYR A 223 -11.57 -0.83 -14.67
C TYR A 223 -11.46 -0.48 -13.18
N THR A 224 -12.53 -0.65 -12.38
CA THR A 224 -12.50 -0.37 -10.93
C THR A 224 -11.48 -1.23 -10.22
N MET A 225 -11.47 -2.55 -10.48
CA MET A 225 -10.50 -3.48 -9.90
C MET A 225 -9.04 -3.07 -10.21
N ARG A 226 -8.77 -2.58 -11.43
CA ARG A 226 -7.43 -2.05 -11.80
C ARG A 226 -7.10 -0.74 -11.10
N THR A 227 -8.07 0.15 -10.93
CA THR A 227 -7.83 1.41 -10.22
C THR A 227 -7.57 1.18 -8.74
N ASP A 228 -8.22 0.17 -8.16
CA ASP A 228 -8.09 -0.19 -6.75
C ASP A 228 -6.70 -0.73 -6.45
N GLU A 229 -6.20 -1.66 -7.27
CA GLU A 229 -4.85 -2.18 -7.11
C GLU A 229 -3.79 -1.08 -7.30
N ARG A 230 -4.00 -0.15 -8.25
CA ARG A 230 -3.11 1.01 -8.41
C ARG A 230 -3.12 1.94 -7.20
N ALA A 231 -4.30 2.17 -6.61
CA ALA A 231 -4.43 2.98 -5.40
C ALA A 231 -3.79 2.28 -4.19
N ARG A 232 -4.00 0.96 -4.05
CA ARG A 232 -3.40 0.12 -3.01
C ARG A 232 -1.88 0.14 -3.08
N ARG A 233 -1.28 -0.05 -4.25
CA ARG A 233 0.19 0.03 -4.44
C ARG A 233 0.77 1.38 -4.07
N ARG A 234 0.02 2.48 -4.28
CA ARG A 234 0.45 3.81 -3.83
C ARG A 234 0.43 3.96 -2.31
N ARG A 235 -0.49 3.25 -1.64
CA ARG A 235 -0.64 3.30 -0.17
C ARG A 235 0.31 2.32 0.54
N TYR A 236 0.61 1.17 -0.06
CA TYR A 236 1.45 0.11 0.52
C TYR A 236 2.51 -0.38 -0.50
N PRO A 237 3.60 0.38 -0.71
CA PRO A 237 4.58 0.09 -1.75
C PRO A 237 5.37 -1.21 -1.52
N ASP A 238 5.49 -1.66 -0.26
CA ASP A 238 6.28 -2.83 0.12
C ASP A 238 5.49 -4.16 0.07
N THR A 239 4.20 -4.12 -0.26
CA THR A 239 3.39 -5.35 -0.38
C THR A 239 3.56 -6.01 -1.74
N ALA A 240 3.68 -7.34 -1.75
CA ALA A 240 3.71 -8.11 -2.99
C ALA A 240 2.46 -7.81 -3.85
N PRO A 241 2.61 -7.75 -5.19
CA PRO A 241 1.49 -7.50 -6.08
C PRO A 241 0.41 -8.58 -5.86
N ILE A 242 -0.81 -8.15 -5.55
CA ILE A 242 -1.95 -9.07 -5.61
C ILE A 242 -2.28 -9.19 -7.07
N ASP A 243 -2.27 -10.43 -7.58
CA ASP A 243 -2.69 -10.69 -8.94
C ASP A 243 -4.22 -10.60 -9.00
N VAL A 244 -4.70 -9.39 -9.29
CA VAL A 244 -6.14 -9.14 -9.45
C VAL A 244 -6.53 -9.67 -10.83
N ASP A 245 -7.14 -10.84 -10.86
CA ASP A 245 -7.55 -11.47 -12.11
C ASP A 245 -8.74 -10.71 -12.74
N VAL A 246 -8.39 -9.77 -13.62
CA VAL A 246 -9.35 -9.01 -14.44
C VAL A 246 -9.66 -9.68 -15.77
N LEU A 247 -8.98 -10.80 -16.09
CA LEU A 247 -9.09 -11.46 -17.39
C LEU A 247 -10.52 -11.94 -17.69
N PRO A 248 -11.29 -12.52 -16.74
CA PRO A 248 -12.68 -12.94 -16.99
C PRO A 248 -13.59 -11.77 -17.37
N TRP A 249 -13.39 -10.61 -16.72
CA TRP A 249 -14.21 -9.42 -16.94
C TRP A 249 -13.93 -8.76 -18.28
N VAL A 250 -12.65 -8.66 -18.65
CA VAL A 250 -12.23 -8.09 -19.95
C VAL A 250 -12.65 -9.01 -21.09
N SER A 251 -12.38 -10.31 -20.99
CA SER A 251 -12.75 -11.28 -22.02
C SER A 251 -14.27 -11.37 -22.19
N GLY A 252 -15.04 -11.40 -21.09
CA GLY A 252 -16.50 -11.37 -21.11
C GLY A 252 -17.06 -10.09 -21.75
N GLY A 253 -16.52 -8.92 -21.37
CA GLY A 253 -16.92 -7.63 -21.96
C GLY A 253 -16.67 -7.56 -23.47
N ILE A 254 -15.51 -8.03 -23.93
CA ILE A 254 -15.16 -8.08 -25.36
C ILE A 254 -16.09 -9.03 -26.12
N LEU A 255 -16.30 -10.25 -25.61
CA LEU A 255 -17.16 -11.24 -26.25
C LEU A 255 -18.59 -10.72 -26.39
N LEU A 256 -19.16 -10.16 -25.33
CA LEU A 256 -20.50 -9.56 -25.35
C LEU A 256 -20.57 -8.38 -26.32
N GLY A 257 -19.55 -7.53 -26.36
CA GLY A 257 -19.47 -6.42 -27.31
C GLY A 257 -19.47 -6.89 -28.78
N LEU A 258 -18.74 -7.97 -29.08
CA LEU A 258 -18.73 -8.57 -30.43
C LEU A 258 -20.11 -9.14 -30.80
N VAL A 259 -20.79 -9.81 -29.86
CA VAL A 259 -22.15 -10.31 -30.08
C VAL A 259 -23.13 -9.17 -30.34
N VAL A 260 -23.06 -8.09 -29.55
CA VAL A 260 -23.90 -6.89 -29.76
C VAL A 260 -23.62 -6.27 -31.13
N ALA A 261 -22.36 -6.11 -31.52
CA ALA A 261 -22.00 -5.56 -32.83
C ALA A 261 -22.55 -6.41 -33.99
N ALA A 262 -22.50 -7.74 -33.87
CA ALA A 262 -23.08 -8.65 -34.84
C ALA A 262 -24.61 -8.53 -34.91
N LEU A 263 -25.30 -8.48 -33.76
CA LEU A 263 -26.76 -8.33 -33.68
C LEU A 263 -27.24 -7.00 -34.24
N VAL A 264 -26.54 -5.91 -33.95
CA VAL A 264 -26.83 -4.57 -34.52
C VAL A 264 -26.57 -4.57 -36.02
N GLY A 265 -25.46 -5.15 -36.48
CA GLY A 265 -25.12 -5.24 -37.90
C GLY A 265 -26.18 -6.00 -38.71
N GLU A 266 -26.64 -7.15 -38.20
CA GLU A 266 -27.76 -7.90 -38.79
C GLU A 266 -29.08 -7.14 -38.72
N GLY A 267 -29.37 -6.47 -37.59
CA GLY A 267 -30.57 -5.63 -37.43
C GLY A 267 -30.64 -4.49 -38.46
N VAL A 268 -29.51 -3.82 -38.70
CA VAL A 268 -29.40 -2.75 -39.71
C VAL A 268 -29.57 -3.28 -41.12
N ARG A 269 -29.00 -4.45 -41.44
CA ARG A 269 -29.14 -5.11 -42.77
C ARG A 269 -30.56 -5.60 -43.04
N SER A 270 -31.28 -6.04 -42.01
CA SER A 270 -32.68 -6.49 -42.15
C SER A 270 -33.71 -5.36 -42.31
N GLY A 271 -33.28 -4.09 -42.26
CA GLY A 271 -34.13 -2.93 -42.52
C GLY A 271 -34.94 -2.47 -41.30
N GLY A 272 -34.31 -1.67 -40.43
CA GLY A 272 -34.98 -0.71 -39.53
C GLY A 272 -35.76 -1.29 -38.31
N PRO A 273 -35.72 -0.61 -37.14
CA PRO A 273 -36.36 -1.10 -35.89
C PRO A 273 -37.89 -1.01 -35.86
N LEU A 274 -38.55 -0.50 -36.90
CA LEU A 274 -40.01 -0.35 -36.95
C LEU A 274 -40.52 -0.62 -38.38
N PRO A 275 -41.10 -1.80 -38.65
CA PRO A 275 -42.18 -1.91 -39.62
C PRO A 275 -43.47 -1.57 -38.88
N PHE A 276 -43.88 -0.30 -38.91
CA PHE A 276 -45.30 0.02 -38.86
C PHE A 276 -45.80 0.07 -40.31
#